data_AF-A0A0F2PGQ8-F1
#
_entry.id   AF-A0A0F2PGQ8-F1
#
_cell.length_a   1.000
_cell.length_b   1.000
_cell.length_c   1.000
_cell.angle_alpha   90.00
_cell.angle_beta   90.00
_cell.angle_gamma   90.00
#
_symmetry.space_group_name_H-M   'P 1'
#
loop_
_entity.id
_entity.type
_entity.pdbx_description
1 polymer ?
#
loop_
_entity_poly.entity_id
_entity_poly.type
_entity_poly.pdbx_seq_one_letter_code
_entity_poly.pdbx_strand_id
1 'polypeptide(L)'
;MATLLCAIPILWAAVMDYRKRIIPDWTWIAILLIGAASAFLLPYPALLERIVGFLLPGLCLFFLAAKFGGVGGGDIKLTAAMGFCFGLYSLAVILFIALLPACIYAKATKQKSVPLAVFLSIGFFTYAVALLIYELICC
;
A
#
# COMPACT_ATOMS: atom_id res chain seq x y z
N MET A 1 8.19 -12.83 6.34
CA MET A 1 9.47 -12.10 6.55
C MET A 1 9.49 -10.72 5.87
N ALA A 2 9.22 -10.59 4.56
CA ALA A 2 9.27 -9.28 3.86
C ALA A 2 8.23 -8.24 4.35
N THR A 3 7.08 -8.69 4.85
CA THR A 3 6.02 -7.85 5.43
C THR A 3 6.53 -6.97 6.57
N LEU A 4 7.28 -7.53 7.52
CA LEU A 4 7.78 -6.78 8.67
C LEU A 4 8.73 -5.65 8.28
N LEU A 5 9.57 -5.85 7.25
CA LEU A 5 10.49 -4.83 6.74
C LEU A 5 9.76 -3.64 6.11
N CYS A 6 8.63 -3.89 5.44
CA CYS A 6 7.80 -2.85 4.83
C CYS A 6 7.00 -2.04 5.87
N ALA A 7 6.84 -2.52 7.10
CA ALA A 7 6.07 -1.82 8.13
C ALA A 7 6.69 -0.46 8.49
N ILE A 8 8.03 -0.38 8.56
CA ILE A 8 8.75 0.84 8.92
C ILE A 8 8.52 1.97 7.88
N PRO A 9 8.80 1.78 6.57
CA PRO A 9 8.58 2.82 5.56
C PRO A 9 7.09 3.16 5.40
N ILE A 10 6.18 2.19 5.56
CA ILE A 10 4.73 2.45 5.49
C ILE A 10 4.25 3.30 6.67
N LEU A 11 4.68 2.98 7.91
CA LEU A 11 4.34 3.76 9.08
C LEU A 11 4.89 5.19 8.97
N TRP A 12 6.14 5.33 8.48
CA TRP A 12 6.73 6.64 8.24
C TRP A 12 5.96 7.43 7.17
N ALA A 13 5.57 6.78 6.07
CA ALA A 13 4.74 7.40 5.04
C ALA A 13 3.38 7.86 5.60
N ALA A 14 2.72 7.05 6.43
CA ALA A 14 1.45 7.41 7.06
C ALA A 14 1.57 8.59 8.03
N VAL A 15 2.60 8.61 8.89
CA VAL A 15 2.84 9.73 9.82
C VAL A 15 3.13 11.01 9.06
N MET A 16 3.93 10.94 8.00
CA MET A 16 4.27 12.09 7.16
C MET A 16 3.08 12.59 6.34
N ASP A 17 2.25 11.69 5.83
CA ASP A 17 1.01 12.03 5.12
C ASP A 17 -0.01 12.70 6.05
N TYR A 18 -0.16 12.21 7.29
CA TYR A 18 -1.01 12.83 8.30
C TYR A 18 -0.51 14.23 8.73
N ARG A 19 0.80 14.40 8.91
CA ARG A 19 1.39 15.66 9.44
C ARG A 19 1.62 16.72 8.37
N LYS A 20 2.07 16.32 7.18
CA LYS A 20 2.53 17.25 6.14
C LYS A 20 1.86 17.05 4.78
N ARG A 21 0.98 16.04 4.60
CA ARG A 21 0.36 15.70 3.30
C ARG A 21 1.40 15.46 2.18
N ILE A 22 2.61 15.05 2.56
CA ILE A 22 3.72 14.81 1.63
C ILE A 22 4.30 13.43 1.93
N ILE A 23 4.33 12.59 0.92
CA ILE A 23 4.95 11.27 0.99
C ILE A 23 6.40 11.41 0.49
N PRO A 24 7.40 11.20 1.37
CA PRO A 24 8.80 11.36 1.02
C PRO A 24 9.25 10.25 0.06
N ASP A 25 10.07 10.56 -0.96
CA ASP A 25 10.35 9.61 -2.04
C ASP A 25 11.06 8.33 -1.58
N TRP A 26 11.84 8.41 -0.50
CA TRP A 26 12.58 7.31 0.10
C TRP A 26 11.67 6.14 0.53
N THR A 27 10.41 6.38 0.89
CA THR A 27 9.52 5.32 1.41
C THR A 27 9.09 4.34 0.33
N TRP A 28 8.63 4.85 -0.82
CA TRP A 28 8.23 3.98 -1.94
C TRP A 28 9.46 3.30 -2.58
N ILE A 29 10.62 3.98 -2.62
CA ILE A 29 11.89 3.38 -3.07
C ILE A 29 12.29 2.22 -2.16
N ALA A 30 12.22 2.40 -0.83
CA ALA A 30 12.56 1.35 0.12
C ALA A 30 11.65 0.12 -0.03
N ILE A 31 10.34 0.33 -0.17
CA ILE A 31 9.37 -0.77 -0.35
C ILE A 31 9.63 -1.51 -1.67
N LEU A 32 9.94 -0.79 -2.74
CA LEU A 32 10.25 -1.39 -4.04
C LEU A 32 11.53 -2.23 -3.95
N LEU A 33 12.56 -1.73 -3.26
CA LEU A 33 13.83 -2.43 -3.06
C LEU A 33 13.65 -3.70 -2.21
N ILE A 34 12.84 -3.63 -1.14
CA ILE A 34 12.46 -4.81 -0.33
C ILE A 34 11.69 -5.81 -1.20
N GLY A 35 10.75 -5.34 -2.02
CA GLY A 35 10.01 -6.17 -2.96
C GLY A 35 10.93 -6.85 -3.97
N ALA A 36 11.90 -6.13 -4.53
CA ALA A 36 12.86 -6.65 -5.50
C ALA A 36 13.80 -7.68 -4.87
N ALA A 37 14.31 -7.40 -3.67
CA ALA A 37 15.10 -8.35 -2.90
C ALA A 37 14.27 -9.61 -2.61
N SER A 38 13.00 -9.48 -2.23
CA SER A 38 12.14 -10.65 -1.99
C SER A 38 11.84 -11.42 -3.28
N ALA A 39 11.79 -10.77 -4.44
CA ALA A 39 11.61 -11.43 -5.74
C ALA A 39 12.81 -12.31 -6.10
N PHE A 40 14.01 -11.89 -5.69
CA PHE A 40 15.24 -12.63 -5.94
C PHE A 40 15.44 -13.77 -4.94
N LEU A 41 15.01 -13.59 -3.68
CA LEU A 41 15.15 -14.58 -2.62
C LEU A 41 14.02 -15.63 -2.58
N LEU A 42 12.81 -15.28 -3.03
CA LEU A 42 11.64 -16.15 -2.93
C LEU A 42 10.98 -16.33 -4.32
N PRO A 43 10.76 -17.58 -4.78
CA PRO A 43 10.07 -17.84 -6.04
C PRO A 43 8.57 -17.50 -6.02
N TYR A 44 8.00 -17.27 -4.84
CA TYR A 44 6.61 -16.88 -4.65
C TYR A 44 6.51 -15.50 -3.98
N PRO A 45 5.63 -14.58 -4.43
CA PRO A 45 4.72 -14.68 -5.58
C PRO A 45 5.44 -14.57 -6.93
N ALA A 46 4.83 -15.14 -7.97
CA ALA A 46 5.37 -15.16 -9.33
C ALA A 46 5.68 -13.74 -9.85
N LEU A 47 6.74 -13.61 -10.66
CA LEU A 47 7.17 -12.32 -11.21
C LEU A 47 6.04 -11.59 -11.97
N LEU A 48 5.21 -12.34 -12.71
CA LEU A 48 4.05 -11.78 -13.41
C LEU A 48 3.05 -11.14 -12.43
N GLU A 49 2.75 -11.77 -11.31
CA GLU A 49 1.84 -11.19 -10.31
C GLU A 49 2.41 -9.93 -9.64
N ARG A 50 3.73 -9.86 -9.47
CA ARG A 50 4.41 -8.67 -8.94
C ARG A 50 4.35 -7.51 -9.94
N ILE A 51 4.59 -7.79 -11.22
CA ILE A 51 4.51 -6.78 -12.29
C ILE A 51 3.07 -6.29 -12.44
N VAL A 52 2.10 -7.20 -12.47
CA VAL A 52 0.67 -6.86 -12.53
C VAL A 52 0.25 -6.10 -11.28
N GLY A 53 0.72 -6.53 -10.10
CA GLY A 53 0.53 -5.83 -8.83
C GLY A 53 1.16 -4.44 -8.80
N PHE A 54 2.22 -4.17 -9.54
CA PHE A 54 2.79 -2.82 -9.68
C PHE A 54 1.98 -1.96 -10.64
N LEU A 55 1.73 -2.47 -11.85
CA LEU A 55 1.16 -1.71 -12.96
C LEU A 55 -0.32 -1.40 -12.75
N LEU A 56 -1.11 -2.39 -12.35
CA LEU A 56 -2.57 -2.31 -12.34
C LEU A 56 -3.10 -1.30 -11.31
N PRO A 57 -2.75 -1.37 -10.01
CA PRO A 57 -3.19 -0.37 -9.03
C PRO A 57 -2.55 1.00 -9.25
N GLY A 58 -1.31 1.05 -9.77
CA GLY A 58 -0.65 2.30 -10.15
C GLY A 58 -1.40 3.01 -11.27
N LEU A 59 -1.74 2.30 -12.37
CA LEU A 59 -2.55 2.85 -13.45
C LEU A 59 -3.95 3.24 -12.97
N CYS A 60 -4.61 2.39 -12.18
CA CYS A 60 -5.96 2.69 -11.68
C CYS A 60 -5.99 4.00 -10.89
N LEU A 61 -5.05 4.21 -9.96
CA LEU A 61 -4.97 5.45 -9.21
C LEU A 61 -4.52 6.64 -10.07
N PHE A 62 -3.66 6.42 -11.07
CA PHE A 62 -3.28 7.46 -12.03
C PHE A 62 -4.46 7.95 -12.87
N PHE A 63 -5.28 7.03 -13.40
CA PHE A 63 -6.51 7.39 -14.11
C PHE A 63 -7.51 8.10 -13.20
N LEU A 64 -7.63 7.66 -11.94
CA LEU A 64 -8.50 8.31 -10.96
C LEU A 64 -8.02 9.74 -10.65
N ALA A 65 -6.72 9.92 -10.46
CA ALA A 65 -6.08 11.23 -10.26
C ALA A 65 -6.30 12.15 -11.46
N ALA A 66 -6.14 11.63 -12.68
CA ALA A 66 -6.32 12.41 -13.92
C ALA A 66 -7.78 12.83 -14.14
N LYS A 67 -8.76 11.97 -13.82
CA LYS A 67 -10.19 12.22 -14.09
C LYS A 67 -10.89 13.01 -13.00
N PHE A 68 -10.65 12.69 -11.73
CA PHE A 68 -11.40 13.26 -10.60
C PHE A 68 -10.58 14.28 -9.79
N GLY A 69 -9.26 14.27 -9.93
CA GLY A 69 -8.37 15.05 -9.07
C GLY A 69 -8.43 14.59 -7.60
N GLY A 70 -7.43 14.96 -6.81
CA GLY A 70 -7.44 14.74 -5.37
C GLY A 70 -6.68 13.50 -4.86
N VAL A 71 -6.12 12.67 -5.74
CA VAL A 71 -5.16 11.62 -5.37
C VAL A 71 -3.74 12.15 -5.57
N GLY A 72 -2.88 12.04 -4.55
CA GLY A 72 -1.50 12.51 -4.62
C GLY A 72 -0.63 11.58 -5.46
N GLY A 73 0.32 12.15 -6.22
CA GLY A 73 1.31 11.34 -6.96
C GLY A 73 2.14 10.41 -6.06
N GLY A 74 2.35 10.82 -4.80
CA GLY A 74 2.98 9.98 -3.78
C GLY A 74 2.17 8.72 -3.45
N ASP A 75 0.84 8.84 -3.35
CA ASP A 75 -0.06 7.71 -3.04
C ASP A 75 -0.03 6.67 -4.17
N ILE A 76 0.02 7.14 -5.42
CA ILE A 76 0.12 6.29 -6.61
C ILE A 76 1.42 5.47 -6.57
N LYS A 77 2.56 6.14 -6.35
CA LYS A 77 3.87 5.47 -6.29
C LYS A 77 3.97 4.50 -5.11
N LEU A 78 3.46 4.90 -3.94
CA LEU A 78 3.46 4.06 -2.74
C LEU A 78 2.61 2.80 -2.95
N THR A 79 1.40 2.96 -3.49
CA THR A 79 0.48 1.84 -3.75
C THR A 79 1.04 0.90 -4.82
N ALA A 80 1.67 1.44 -5.87
CA ALA A 80 2.36 0.64 -6.87
C ALA A 80 3.53 -0.16 -6.27
N ALA A 81 4.37 0.48 -5.44
CA ALA A 81 5.47 -0.19 -4.75
C ALA A 81 4.98 -1.30 -3.81
N MET A 82 3.89 -1.05 -3.07
CA MET A 82 3.26 -2.08 -2.23
C MET A 82 2.72 -3.24 -3.07
N GLY A 83 2.10 -2.95 -4.22
CA GLY A 83 1.61 -3.99 -5.12
C GLY A 83 2.72 -4.84 -5.74
N PHE A 84 3.88 -4.26 -6.01
CA PHE A 84 5.07 -5.02 -6.41
C PHE A 84 5.58 -5.94 -5.30
N CYS A 85 5.55 -5.47 -4.05
CA CYS A 85 6.07 -6.20 -2.91
C CYS A 85 5.15 -7.33 -2.44
N PHE A 86 3.83 -7.11 -2.44
CA PHE A 86 2.83 -8.04 -1.90
C PHE A 86 2.06 -8.83 -2.96
N GLY A 87 2.13 -8.41 -4.23
CA GLY A 87 1.33 -8.95 -5.32
C GLY A 87 -0.07 -8.33 -5.39
N LEU A 88 -0.76 -8.59 -6.49
CA LEU A 88 -2.08 -8.01 -6.79
C LEU A 88 -3.15 -8.41 -5.76
N TYR A 89 -3.26 -9.71 -5.45
CA TYR A 89 -4.32 -10.23 -4.59
C TYR A 89 -4.22 -9.68 -3.16
N SER A 90 -3.03 -9.75 -2.56
CA SER A 90 -2.77 -9.22 -1.23
C SER A 90 -3.02 -7.72 -1.16
N LEU A 91 -2.57 -6.96 -2.17
CA LEU A 91 -2.82 -5.53 -2.23
C LEU A 91 -4.31 -5.22 -2.37
N ALA A 92 -5.06 -5.99 -3.17
CA ALA A 92 -6.50 -5.79 -3.33
C ALA A 92 -7.23 -5.95 -1.99
N VAL A 93 -6.86 -6.94 -1.18
CA VAL A 93 -7.40 -7.12 0.18
C VAL A 93 -7.04 -5.94 1.08
N ILE A 94 -5.78 -5.49 1.07
CA ILE A 94 -5.31 -4.33 1.85
C ILE A 94 -6.10 -3.08 1.46
N LEU A 95 -6.26 -2.81 0.16
CA LEU A 95 -7.01 -1.68 -0.37
C LEU A 95 -8.48 -1.76 0.00
N PHE A 96 -9.09 -2.96 -0.06
CA PHE A 96 -10.49 -3.15 0.30
C PHE A 96 -10.73 -2.82 1.78
N ILE A 97 -9.86 -3.30 2.68
CA ILE A 97 -9.90 -2.98 4.11
C ILE A 97 -9.67 -1.48 4.34
N ALA A 98 -8.72 -0.87 3.61
CA ALA A 98 -8.43 0.56 3.69
C ALA A 98 -9.59 1.45 3.17
N LEU A 99 -10.37 0.96 2.20
CA LEU A 99 -11.45 1.72 1.58
C LEU A 99 -12.63 1.96 2.54
N LEU A 100 -12.91 1.01 3.44
CA LEU A 100 -14.00 1.12 4.43
C LEU A 100 -13.84 2.36 5.32
N PRO A 101 -12.75 2.53 6.08
CA PRO A 101 -12.53 3.73 6.89
C PRO A 101 -12.33 4.98 6.03
N ALA A 102 -11.75 4.86 4.82
CA ALA A 102 -11.59 6.01 3.92
C ALA A 102 -12.95 6.56 3.45
N CYS A 103 -13.91 5.70 3.10
CA CYS A 103 -15.26 6.10 2.70
C CYS A 103 -16.04 6.74 3.85
N ILE A 104 -15.95 6.17 5.05
CA ILE A 104 -16.58 6.73 6.26
C ILE A 104 -15.99 8.12 6.55
N TYR A 105 -14.65 8.24 6.49
CA TYR A 105 -13.96 9.50 6.72
C TYR A 105 -14.33 10.53 5.66
N ALA A 106 -14.30 10.19 4.37
CA ALA A 106 -14.66 11.07 3.27
C ALA A 106 -16.07 11.64 3.42
N LYS A 107 -17.04 10.79 3.80
CA LYS A 107 -18.42 11.20 4.04
C LYS A 107 -18.56 12.09 5.28
N ALA A 108 -17.80 11.80 6.34
CA ALA A 108 -17.84 12.54 7.61
C ALA A 108 -17.16 13.91 7.53
N THR A 109 -16.03 14.03 6.83
CA THR A 109 -15.25 15.29 6.79
C THR A 109 -15.60 16.20 5.62
N LYS A 110 -16.32 15.72 4.58
CA LYS A 110 -16.59 16.48 3.33
C LYS A 110 -15.34 17.15 2.71
N GLN A 111 -14.14 16.73 3.10
CA GLN A 111 -12.90 17.34 2.66
C GLN A 111 -12.46 16.72 1.34
N LYS A 112 -11.96 17.57 0.44
CA LYS A 112 -11.53 17.17 -0.92
C LYS A 112 -10.29 16.27 -0.93
N SER A 113 -9.53 16.21 0.16
CA SER A 113 -8.28 15.47 0.22
C SER A 113 -8.29 14.54 1.43
N VAL A 114 -8.34 13.24 1.16
CA VAL A 114 -8.27 12.17 2.16
C VAL A 114 -6.82 11.68 2.23
N PRO A 115 -6.18 11.61 3.40
CA PRO A 115 -4.81 11.09 3.55
C PRO A 115 -4.81 9.57 3.28
N LEU A 116 -4.62 9.20 2.01
CA LEU A 116 -4.83 7.83 1.53
C LEU A 116 -3.76 6.87 2.08
N ALA A 117 -2.53 7.35 2.29
CA ALA A 117 -1.46 6.55 2.88
C ALA A 117 -1.76 6.13 4.33
N VAL A 118 -2.50 6.94 5.10
CA VAL A 118 -2.90 6.57 6.47
C VAL A 118 -3.86 5.38 6.43
N PHE A 119 -4.89 5.41 5.59
CA PHE A 119 -5.82 4.29 5.45
C PHE A 119 -5.14 3.04 4.87
N LEU A 120 -4.25 3.24 3.91
CA LEU A 120 -3.43 2.16 3.34
C LEU A 120 -2.57 1.48 4.41
N SER A 121 -2.01 2.26 5.34
CA SER A 121 -1.24 1.71 6.46
C SER A 121 -2.10 0.86 7.41
N ILE A 122 -3.34 1.28 7.71
CA ILE A 122 -4.27 0.51 8.54
C ILE A 122 -4.59 -0.84 7.87
N GLY A 123 -4.88 -0.82 6.57
CA GLY A 123 -5.10 -2.04 5.80
C GLY A 123 -3.89 -2.97 5.83
N PHE A 124 -2.69 -2.41 5.66
CA PHE A 124 -1.44 -3.16 5.71
C PHE A 124 -1.20 -3.81 7.09
N PHE A 125 -1.37 -3.08 8.19
CA PHE A 125 -1.22 -3.62 9.53
C PHE A 125 -2.24 -4.72 9.81
N THR A 126 -3.48 -4.54 9.36
CA THR A 126 -4.54 -5.55 9.50
C THR A 126 -4.17 -6.84 8.77
N TYR A 127 -3.68 -6.72 7.54
CA TYR A 127 -3.18 -7.85 6.76
C TYR A 127 -1.97 -8.53 7.41
N ALA A 128 -1.00 -7.74 7.90
CA ALA A 128 0.19 -8.27 8.56
C ALA A 128 -0.15 -9.04 9.85
N VAL A 129 -1.10 -8.54 10.65
CA VAL A 129 -1.59 -9.22 11.86
C VAL A 129 -2.33 -10.50 11.48
N ALA A 130 -3.20 -10.47 10.47
CA ALA A 130 -3.90 -11.66 10.00
C ALA A 130 -2.94 -12.76 9.54
N LEU A 131 -1.87 -12.38 8.83
CA LEU A 131 -0.84 -13.31 8.37
C LEU A 131 -0.06 -13.91 9.56
N LEU A 132 0.28 -13.09 10.56
CA LEU A 132 0.95 -13.55 11.79
C LEU A 132 0.07 -14.53 12.57
N ILE A 133 -1.22 -14.25 12.70
CA ILE A 133 -2.18 -15.15 13.35
C ILE A 133 -2.28 -16.47 12.59
N TYR A 134 -2.33 -16.42 11.25
CA TYR A 134 -2.37 -17.63 10.41
C TYR A 134 -1.13 -18.52 10.61
N GLU A 135 0.06 -17.91 10.65
CA GLU A 135 1.31 -18.62 10.92
C GLU A 135 1.33 -19.23 12.33
N LEU A 136 0.76 -18.54 13.33
CA LEU A 136 0.70 -19.03 14.71
C LEU A 136 -0.28 -20.19 14.90
N ILE A 137 -1.42 -20.18 14.18
CA ILE A 137 -2.45 -21.23 14.27
C ILE A 137 -2.07 -22.48 13.46
N CYS A 138 -1.34 -22.31 12.35
CA CYS A 138 -0.97 -23.40 11.45
C CYS A 138 0.36 -24.09 11.83
N CYS A 139 1.04 -23.59 12.87
CA CYS A 139 2.25 -24.17 13.45
C CYS A 139 1.91 -25.09 14.62
#